data_AF-A0A935FDY3-F1
#
_entry.id   AF-A0A935FDY3-F1
#
_cell.length_a   1.000
_cell.length_b   1.000
_cell.length_c   1.000
_cell.angle_alpha   90.00
_cell.angle_beta   90.00
_cell.angle_gamma   90.00
#
_symmetry.space_group_name_H-M   'P 1'
#
loop_
_entity.id
_entity.type
_entity.pdbx_description
1 polymer ?
#
loop_
_entity_poly.entity_id
_entity_poly.type
_entity_poly.pdbx_seq_one_letter_code
_entity_poly.pdbx_strand_id
1 'polypeptide(L)'
;MDDYDNGGQKSVLYKEADIAFSPALVGSATLNFIPAKKIEISLLNKYVSKQYLDNTQQESRKLDAFFVNDLRGIYTFKGKKIKELSIIAQLNNLFNVKYEPNGYTFSYIYGGQTVTENFYFPMAGMNFMLGVNLRM
;
A
#
# COMPACT_ATOMS: atom_id res chain seq x y z
N MET A 1 -8.35 17.34 20.55
CA MET A 1 -7.49 16.55 21.45
C MET A 1 -8.22 16.42 22.76
N ASP A 2 -8.37 15.20 23.27
CA ASP A 2 -9.02 15.00 24.56
C ASP A 2 -8.14 15.58 25.67
N ASP A 3 -8.71 16.37 26.57
CA ASP A 3 -8.03 16.94 27.72
C ASP A 3 -8.41 16.13 28.97
N TYR A 4 -7.57 15.18 29.35
CA TYR A 4 -7.82 14.34 30.52
C TYR A 4 -7.51 15.05 31.84
N ASP A 5 -6.81 16.17 31.82
CA ASP A 5 -6.48 16.95 33.02
C ASP A 5 -7.65 17.84 33.44
N ASN A 6 -8.30 18.50 32.48
CA ASN A 6 -9.40 19.45 32.73
C ASN A 6 -10.79 18.91 32.35
N GLY A 7 -10.84 17.77 31.65
CA GLY A 7 -12.05 17.25 31.03
C GLY A 7 -12.40 17.99 29.73
N GLY A 8 -12.99 17.27 28.78
CA GLY A 8 -13.46 17.83 27.50
C GLY A 8 -12.42 17.71 26.37
N GLN A 9 -12.52 18.61 25.38
CA GLN A 9 -11.68 18.59 24.19
C GLN A 9 -11.06 19.96 23.90
N LYS A 10 -9.74 19.96 23.65
CA LYS A 10 -9.02 21.08 23.08
C LYS A 10 -9.05 21.01 21.55
N SER A 11 -9.68 21.99 20.93
CA SER A 11 -9.69 22.16 19.47
C SER A 11 -8.53 23.03 19.01
N VAL A 12 -7.84 22.58 17.97
CA VAL A 12 -6.81 23.36 17.26
C VAL A 12 -7.27 23.49 15.81
N LEU A 13 -7.33 24.72 15.32
CA LEU A 13 -7.73 25.00 13.94
C LEU A 13 -6.48 25.05 13.04
N TYR A 14 -6.46 24.20 12.03
CA TYR A 14 -5.47 24.22 10.96
C TYR A 14 -6.14 24.76 9.70
N LYS A 15 -5.67 25.90 9.18
CA LYS A 15 -6.30 26.59 8.04
C LYS A 15 -5.95 25.98 6.69
N GLU A 16 -4.72 25.50 6.56
CA GLU A 16 -4.20 24.82 5.37
C GLU A 16 -3.45 23.59 5.84
N ALA A 17 -3.91 22.42 5.41
CA ALA A 17 -3.28 21.14 5.73
C ALA A 17 -3.56 20.13 4.63
N ASP A 18 -2.57 19.30 4.33
CA ASP A 18 -2.78 18.11 3.52
C ASP A 18 -3.79 17.20 4.21
N ILE A 19 -4.68 16.62 3.40
CA ILE A 19 -5.68 15.69 3.87
C ILE A 19 -4.98 14.40 4.31
N ALA A 20 -5.36 13.87 5.47
CA ALA A 20 -4.90 12.60 5.98
C ALA A 20 -5.10 11.50 4.94
N PHE A 21 -4.13 10.59 4.83
CA PHE A 21 -4.15 9.48 3.88
C PHE A 21 -4.27 9.91 2.39
N SER A 22 -3.86 11.15 2.07
CA SER A 22 -3.81 11.67 0.71
C SER A 22 -2.35 11.88 0.28
N PRO A 23 -1.71 10.89 -0.37
CA PRO A 23 -0.34 11.04 -0.86
C PRO A 23 -0.30 12.04 -2.02
N ALA A 24 0.74 12.87 -2.04
CA ALA A 24 0.93 13.86 -3.12
C ALA A 24 1.22 13.23 -4.49
N LEU A 25 1.79 12.02 -4.51
CA LEU A 25 2.08 11.29 -5.75
C LEU A 25 1.82 9.79 -5.58
N VAL A 26 1.05 9.24 -6.52
CA VAL A 26 0.92 7.80 -6.74
C VAL A 26 1.33 7.51 -8.18
N GLY A 27 2.31 6.62 -8.34
CA GLY A 27 2.80 6.19 -9.64
C GLY A 27 2.74 4.68 -9.78
N SER A 28 2.39 4.20 -10.97
CA SER A 28 2.49 2.79 -11.30
C SER A 28 3.03 2.59 -12.71
N ALA A 29 3.83 1.55 -12.90
CA ALA A 29 4.39 1.18 -14.19
C ALA A 29 4.41 -0.33 -14.32
N THR A 30 3.97 -0.85 -15.48
CA THR A 30 4.05 -2.29 -15.78
C THR A 30 4.94 -2.51 -16.99
N LEU A 31 5.98 -3.32 -16.82
CA LEU A 31 6.83 -3.77 -17.91
C LEU A 31 6.41 -5.17 -18.31
N ASN A 32 5.95 -5.34 -19.55
CA ASN A 32 5.54 -6.63 -20.09
C ASN A 32 6.60 -7.16 -21.06
N PHE A 33 7.07 -8.36 -20.80
CA PHE A 33 8.01 -9.09 -21.63
C PHE A 33 7.35 -10.37 -22.15
N ILE A 34 7.26 -10.50 -23.48
CA ILE A 34 6.58 -11.61 -24.17
C ILE A 34 7.62 -12.35 -25.02
N PRO A 35 8.40 -13.28 -24.43
CA PRO A 35 9.46 -13.98 -25.16
C PRO A 35 8.92 -14.99 -26.18
N ALA A 36 7.68 -15.45 -26.02
CA ALA A 36 7.00 -16.36 -26.93
C ALA A 36 5.50 -16.13 -26.90
N LYS A 37 4.77 -16.56 -27.95
CA LYS A 37 3.31 -16.37 -28.09
C LYS A 37 2.46 -16.92 -26.92
N LYS A 38 3.03 -17.78 -26.07
CA LYS A 38 2.35 -18.45 -24.96
C LYS A 38 2.86 -18.00 -23.59
N ILE A 39 3.84 -17.11 -23.53
CA ILE A 39 4.52 -16.73 -22.29
C ILE A 39 4.46 -15.22 -22.15
N GLU A 40 3.93 -14.76 -21.02
CA GLU A 40 3.96 -13.36 -20.63
C GLU A 40 4.62 -13.25 -19.26
N ILE A 41 5.57 -12.33 -19.12
CA ILE A 41 6.21 -11.99 -17.87
C ILE A 41 5.99 -10.50 -17.64
N SER A 42 5.34 -10.13 -16.56
CA SER A 42 5.05 -8.75 -16.18
C SER A 42 5.80 -8.39 -14.90
N LEU A 43 6.53 -7.28 -14.90
CA LEU A 43 7.01 -6.62 -13.68
C LEU A 43 6.10 -5.42 -13.40
N LEU A 44 5.33 -5.49 -12.32
CA LEU A 44 4.42 -4.44 -11.87
C LEU A 44 5.12 -3.63 -10.78
N ASN A 45 5.17 -2.33 -10.94
CA ASN A 45 5.87 -1.41 -10.04
C ASN A 45 4.85 -0.40 -9.52
N LYS A 46 4.87 -0.12 -8.21
CA LYS A 46 4.00 0.88 -7.58
C LYS A 46 4.78 1.72 -6.59
N TYR A 47 4.70 3.03 -6.76
CA TYR A 47 5.22 4.02 -5.82
C TYR A 47 4.07 4.82 -5.22
N VAL A 48 4.13 5.06 -3.92
CA VAL A 48 3.24 5.97 -3.19
C VAL A 48 4.13 6.87 -2.34
N SER A 49 3.98 8.19 -2.47
CA SER A 49 4.71 9.14 -1.64
C SER A 49 4.26 9.07 -0.18
N LYS A 50 5.03 9.71 0.71
CA LYS A 50 4.59 9.91 2.10
C LYS A 50 3.22 10.58 2.15
N GLN A 51 2.49 10.33 3.23
CA GLN A 51 1.19 10.91 3.54
C GLN A 51 1.05 11.03 5.06
N TYR A 52 0.15 11.89 5.54
CA TYR A 52 -0.04 12.08 6.99
C TYR A 52 -1.17 11.19 7.54
N LEU A 53 -1.06 10.82 8.81
CA LEU A 53 -2.07 10.07 9.55
C LEU A 53 -3.25 10.96 10.01
N ASP A 54 -3.05 12.27 10.03
CA ASP A 54 -4.06 13.28 10.36
C ASP A 54 -3.86 14.56 9.52
N ASN A 55 -4.76 15.52 9.67
CA ASN A 55 -4.70 16.82 8.97
C ASN A 55 -3.80 17.84 9.72
N THR A 56 -2.78 17.39 10.47
CA THR A 56 -1.86 18.32 11.17
C THR A 56 -0.54 18.53 10.44
N GLN A 57 -0.26 17.77 9.37
CA GLN A 57 0.98 17.79 8.59
C GLN A 57 2.26 17.59 9.42
N GLN A 58 2.16 16.91 10.56
CA GLN A 58 3.34 16.65 11.39
C GLN A 58 4.15 15.47 10.85
N GLU A 59 5.45 15.68 10.66
CA GLU A 59 6.39 14.63 10.23
C GLU A 59 6.44 13.45 11.20
N SER A 60 6.11 13.67 12.48
CA SER A 60 6.00 12.61 13.48
C SER A 60 4.72 11.77 13.34
N ARG A 61 3.77 12.17 12.50
CA ARG A 61 2.45 11.54 12.29
C ARG A 61 2.24 11.22 10.82
N LYS A 62 3.21 10.53 10.22
CA LYS A 62 3.18 10.19 8.81
C LYS A 62 3.27 8.69 8.58
N LEU A 63 2.84 8.30 7.39
CA LEU A 63 3.15 7.04 6.73
C LEU A 63 4.26 7.31 5.73
N ASP A 64 5.31 6.50 5.77
CA ASP A 64 6.46 6.68 4.88
C ASP A 64 6.12 6.32 3.43
N ALA A 65 6.86 6.94 2.51
CA ALA A 65 6.76 6.60 1.10
C ALA A 65 7.21 5.14 0.88
N PHE A 66 6.57 4.44 -0.04
CA PHE A 66 6.95 3.07 -0.36
C PHE A 66 6.98 2.80 -1.86
N PHE A 67 7.86 1.88 -2.24
CA PHE A 67 8.00 1.37 -3.59
C PHE A 67 7.98 -0.15 -3.55
N VAL A 68 6.97 -0.76 -4.17
CA VAL A 68 6.79 -2.21 -4.21
C VAL A 68 6.76 -2.71 -5.65
N ASN A 69 7.23 -3.95 -5.81
CA ASN A 69 7.42 -4.58 -7.11
C ASN A 69 6.81 -5.98 -7.05
N ASP A 70 5.95 -6.30 -7.99
CA ASP A 70 5.37 -7.63 -8.15
C ASP A 70 5.82 -8.23 -9.47
N LEU A 71 6.10 -9.53 -9.47
CA LEU A 71 6.47 -10.27 -10.67
C LEU A 71 5.37 -11.27 -11.00
N ARG A 72 4.85 -11.24 -12.22
CA ARG A 72 3.83 -12.18 -12.69
C ARG A 72 4.31 -12.89 -13.94
N GLY A 73 4.25 -14.22 -13.93
CA GLY A 73 4.40 -15.07 -15.10
C GLY A 73 3.06 -15.69 -15.49
N ILE A 74 2.74 -15.68 -16.77
CA ILE A 74 1.57 -16.33 -17.35
C ILE A 74 2.03 -17.25 -18.45
N TYR A 75 1.55 -18.49 -18.42
CA TYR A 75 1.70 -19.43 -19.52
C TYR A 75 0.33 -19.86 -20.04
N THR A 76 0.10 -19.71 -21.35
CA THR A 76 -1.19 -20.01 -22.00
C THR A 76 -1.07 -21.19 -22.97
N PHE A 77 -1.83 -22.26 -22.69
CA PHE A 77 -2.04 -23.40 -23.57
C PHE A 77 -3.32 -23.20 -24.41
N LYS A 78 -3.27 -23.60 -25.68
CA LYS A 78 -4.43 -23.65 -26.58
C LYS A 78 -4.49 -25.04 -27.21
N GLY A 79 -5.66 -25.67 -27.21
CA GLY A 79 -5.88 -27.02 -27.73
C GLY A 79 -7.19 -27.16 -28.51
N LYS A 80 -7.43 -28.34 -29.10
CA LYS A 80 -8.67 -28.60 -29.86
C LYS A 80 -9.90 -28.78 -28.97
N LYS A 81 -9.74 -29.36 -27.78
CA LYS A 81 -10.82 -29.62 -26.80
C LYS A 81 -10.96 -28.51 -25.74
N ILE A 82 -9.93 -27.70 -25.56
CA ILE A 82 -9.86 -26.60 -24.60
C ILE A 82 -9.40 -25.37 -25.38
N LYS A 83 -10.27 -24.36 -25.50
CA LYS A 83 -9.92 -23.14 -26.24
C LYS A 83 -8.72 -22.45 -25.63
N GLU A 84 -8.68 -22.34 -24.30
CA GLU A 84 -7.56 -21.73 -23.59
C GLU A 84 -7.44 -22.25 -22.15
N LEU A 85 -6.21 -22.53 -21.71
CA LEU A 85 -5.85 -22.81 -20.32
C LEU A 85 -4.64 -21.94 -19.98
N SER A 86 -4.79 -21.05 -19.00
CA SER A 86 -3.72 -20.15 -18.56
C SER A 86 -3.32 -20.47 -17.13
N ILE A 87 -2.03 -20.71 -16.92
CA ILE A 87 -1.42 -20.86 -15.60
C ILE A 87 -0.76 -19.54 -15.25
N ILE A 88 -1.06 -19.01 -14.07
CA ILE A 88 -0.56 -17.74 -13.56
C ILE A 88 0.27 -18.05 -12.31
N ALA A 89 1.50 -17.55 -12.26
CA ALA A 89 2.31 -17.52 -11.07
C ALA A 89 2.69 -16.07 -10.77
N GLN A 90 2.49 -15.63 -9.53
CA GLN A 90 2.76 -14.25 -9.13
C GLN A 90 3.52 -14.22 -7.80
N LEU A 91 4.58 -13.42 -7.75
CA LEU A 91 5.29 -13.04 -6.53
C LEU A 91 4.92 -11.59 -6.23
N ASN A 92 4.27 -11.36 -5.09
CA ASN A 92 3.97 -10.03 -4.61
C ASN A 92 5.07 -9.55 -3.67
N ASN A 93 5.40 -8.27 -3.73
CA ASN A 93 6.46 -7.64 -2.95
C ASN A 93 7.80 -8.40 -3.11
N LEU A 94 8.25 -8.51 -4.35
CA LEU A 94 9.43 -9.27 -4.81
C LEU A 94 10.70 -9.00 -3.98
N PHE A 95 10.88 -7.77 -3.50
CA PHE A 95 12.04 -7.36 -2.70
C PHE A 95 11.78 -7.38 -1.18
N ASN A 96 10.64 -7.94 -0.74
CA ASN A 96 10.27 -8.06 0.67
C ASN A 96 10.35 -6.73 1.45
N VAL A 97 9.89 -5.64 0.81
CA VAL A 97 9.85 -4.30 1.40
C VAL A 97 8.86 -4.30 2.56
N LYS A 98 9.27 -3.81 3.74
CA LYS A 98 8.36 -3.53 4.85
C LYS A 98 7.78 -2.14 4.65
N TYR A 99 6.46 -2.03 4.67
CA TYR A 99 5.77 -0.76 4.49
C TYR A 99 4.40 -0.78 5.16
N GLU A 100 3.89 0.42 5.45
CA GLU A 100 2.57 0.66 6.02
C GLU A 100 1.81 1.67 5.14
N PRO A 101 0.79 1.22 4.38
CA PRO A 101 -0.01 2.12 3.56
C PRO A 101 -1.09 2.84 4.38
N ASN A 102 -1.28 2.43 5.65
CA ASN A 102 -2.36 2.91 6.50
C ASN A 102 -1.99 2.77 8.00
N GLY A 103 -2.77 3.44 8.85
CA GLY A 103 -2.61 3.46 10.30
C GLY A 103 -3.62 4.40 10.93
N TYR A 104 -3.41 4.76 12.20
CA TYR A 104 -4.12 5.86 12.84
C TYR A 104 -3.23 6.55 13.87
N THR A 105 -3.57 7.78 14.21
CA THR A 105 -2.89 8.55 15.26
C THR A 105 -3.94 9.07 16.24
N PHE A 106 -3.58 9.08 17.53
CA PHE A 106 -4.44 9.62 18.58
C PHE A 106 -3.63 10.56 19.48
N SER A 107 -4.21 11.70 19.84
CA SER A 107 -3.54 12.72 20.66
C SER A 107 -4.43 13.18 21.80
N TYR A 108 -3.86 13.23 22.99
CA TYR A 108 -4.52 13.66 24.21
C TYR A 108 -3.57 14.47 25.09
N ILE A 109 -4.13 15.21 26.04
CA ILE A 109 -3.39 15.98 27.04
C ILE A 109 -3.50 15.24 28.36
N TYR A 110 -2.37 14.97 28.99
CA TYR A 110 -2.27 14.32 30.30
C TYR A 110 -1.04 14.83 31.05
N GLY A 111 -1.18 15.19 32.32
CA GLY A 111 -0.10 15.72 33.14
C GLY A 111 0.51 17.02 32.61
N GLY A 112 -0.30 17.85 31.94
CA GLY A 112 0.11 19.09 31.30
C GLY A 112 0.86 18.92 29.98
N GLN A 113 0.99 17.69 29.47
CA GLN A 113 1.72 17.38 28.23
C GLN A 113 0.79 16.81 27.16
N THR A 114 1.05 17.17 25.90
CA THR A 114 0.39 16.54 24.75
C THR A 114 1.13 15.24 24.41
N VAL A 115 0.45 14.10 24.60
CA VAL A 115 0.92 12.79 24.17
C VAL A 115 0.30 12.46 22.82
N THR A 116 1.09 11.84 21.94
CA THR A 116 0.64 11.36 20.62
C THR A 116 1.08 9.92 20.45
N GLU A 117 0.13 9.06 20.11
CA GLU A 117 0.38 7.66 19.84
C GLU A 117 0.04 7.36 18.38
N ASN A 118 0.97 6.74 17.65
CA ASN A 118 0.78 6.33 16.27
C ASN A 118 0.73 4.80 16.19
N PHE A 119 -0.23 4.30 15.42
CA PHE A 119 -0.44 2.89 15.20
C PHE A 119 -0.40 2.64 13.69
N TYR A 120 0.44 1.69 13.29
CA TYR A 120 0.71 1.40 11.89
C TYR A 120 0.15 0.03 11.52
N PHE A 121 -0.41 -0.08 10.31
CA PHE A 121 -0.90 -1.34 9.77
C PHE A 121 0.08 -1.88 8.73
N PRO A 122 1.03 -2.75 9.14
CA PRO A 122 2.05 -3.26 8.24
C PRO A 122 1.44 -4.21 7.21
N MET A 123 1.94 -4.12 5.98
CA MET A 123 1.56 -5.04 4.91
C MET A 123 2.39 -6.33 4.95
N ALA A 124 1.87 -7.36 4.30
CA ALA A 124 2.58 -8.61 4.12
C ALA A 124 3.93 -8.39 3.41
N GLY A 125 4.93 -9.14 3.86
CA GLY A 125 6.18 -9.28 3.12
C GLY A 125 6.00 -10.02 1.80
N MET A 126 7.09 -10.51 1.24
CA MET A 126 7.06 -11.28 -0.01
C MET A 126 6.13 -12.49 0.14
N ASN A 127 5.21 -12.65 -0.80
CA ASN A 127 4.28 -13.78 -0.86
C ASN A 127 4.04 -14.20 -2.31
N PHE A 128 3.48 -15.40 -2.50
CA PHE A 128 3.24 -15.97 -3.83
C PHE A 128 1.79 -16.38 -4.03
N MET A 129 1.35 -16.37 -5.29
CA MET A 129 0.02 -16.77 -5.72
C MET A 129 0.15 -17.64 -6.97
N LEU A 130 -0.64 -18.71 -7.02
CA LEU A 130 -0.82 -19.53 -8.21
C LEU A 130 -2.29 -19.48 -8.62
N GLY A 131 -2.54 -19.31 -9.92
CA GLY A 131 -3.87 -19.23 -10.49
C GLY A 131 -3.99 -20.07 -11.75
N VAL A 132 -5.18 -20.59 -12.01
CA VAL A 132 -5.50 -21.33 -13.24
C VAL A 132 -6.79 -20.77 -13.81
N ASN A 133 -6.74 -20.34 -15.06
CA ASN A 133 -7.91 -19.89 -15.82
C ASN A 133 -8.21 -20.88 -16.95
N LEU A 134 -9.45 -21.34 -17.04
CA LEU A 134 -9.91 -22.26 -18.07
C LEU A 134 -11.00 -21.61 -18.91
N ARG A 135 -10.86 -21.69 -20.23
CA ARG A 135 -11.87 -21.30 -21.21
C ARG A 135 -12.20 -22.48 -22.12
N MET A 136 -13.47 -22.90 -22.08
CA MET A 136 -14.02 -24.00 -22.89
C MET A 136 -14.49 -23.53 -24.28
#